data_AF-A0AAD9Q0C7-F1
#
_entry.id   AF-A0AAD9Q0C7-F1
#
_cell.length_a   1.000
_cell.length_b   1.000
_cell.length_c   1.000
_cell.angle_alpha   90.00
_cell.angle_beta   90.00
_cell.angle_gamma   90.00
#
_symmetry.space_group_name_H-M   'P 1'
#
loop_
_entity.id
_entity.type
_entity.pdbx_description
1 polymer ?
#
loop_
_entity_poly.entity_id
_entity_poly.type
_entity_poly.pdbx_seq_one_letter_code
_entity_poly.pdbx_strand_id
1 'polypeptide(L)'
;MAILTLHNWLRDDRASRSIYCPPTLIDRKDPNTWELIPGSWRDDLPPESLLPLQPALIHNYTSEAKEMRQEFTRWFSDEGDVEWQRRMCGCSSRGSNPRRQILISFSTRLYSVYSRFL
;
A
#
# COMPACT_ATOMS: atom_id res chain seq x y z
N MET A 1 -6.03 9.97 14.52
CA MET A 1 -7.46 10.11 14.13
C MET A 1 -7.78 11.45 13.50
N ALA A 2 -7.35 12.60 14.05
CA ALA A 2 -7.65 13.94 13.50
C ALA A 2 -7.25 14.14 12.02
N ILE A 3 -6.12 13.59 11.59
CA ILE A 3 -5.63 13.70 10.20
C ILE A 3 -6.56 12.94 9.24
N LEU A 4 -7.01 11.74 9.62
CA LEU A 4 -7.92 10.94 8.80
C LEU A 4 -9.29 11.60 8.68
N THR A 5 -9.81 12.13 9.78
CA THR A 5 -11.08 12.85 9.77
C THR A 5 -11.03 14.09 8.89
N LEU A 6 -9.91 14.84 8.95
CA LEU A 6 -9.70 16.00 8.09
C LEU A 6 -9.57 15.61 6.61
N HIS A 7 -8.80 14.56 6.30
CA HIS A 7 -8.66 14.04 4.95
C HIS A 7 -10.02 13.65 4.34
N ASN A 8 -10.83 12.91 5.10
CA ASN A 8 -12.16 12.48 4.66
C ASN A 8 -13.07 13.69 4.41
N TRP A 9 -13.05 14.67 5.31
CA TRP A 9 -13.83 15.89 5.17
C TRP A 9 -13.43 16.70 3.92
N LEU A 10 -12.13 16.92 3.70
CA LEU A 10 -11.60 17.63 2.52
C LEU A 10 -11.88 16.89 1.20
N ARG A 11 -12.03 15.57 1.24
CA ARG A 11 -12.39 14.77 0.05
C ARG A 11 -13.87 14.79 -0.27
N ASP A 12 -14.74 14.94 0.72
CA ASP A 12 -16.19 14.92 0.55
C ASP A 12 -16.73 16.30 0.12
N ASP A 13 -16.17 17.37 0.69
CA ASP A 13 -16.63 18.73 0.41
C ASP A 13 -16.33 19.17 -1.04
N ARG A 14 -17.35 19.69 -1.74
CA ARG A 14 -17.27 20.01 -3.18
C ARG A 14 -16.29 21.13 -3.49
N ALA A 15 -16.16 22.11 -2.60
CA ALA A 15 -15.30 23.27 -2.82
C ALA A 15 -13.83 22.94 -2.55
N SER A 16 -13.56 22.20 -1.47
CA SER A 16 -12.21 21.84 -1.06
C SER A 16 -11.66 20.62 -1.79
N ARG A 17 -12.49 19.69 -2.29
CA ARG A 17 -12.02 18.48 -2.97
C ARG A 17 -11.11 18.77 -4.16
N SER A 18 -11.47 19.73 -5.02
CA SER A 18 -10.65 20.08 -6.18
C SER A 18 -9.36 20.82 -5.82
N ILE A 19 -9.30 21.43 -4.64
CA ILE A 19 -8.14 22.17 -4.14
C ILE A 19 -7.19 21.21 -3.40
N TYR A 20 -7.75 20.37 -2.53
CA TYR A 20 -7.01 19.42 -1.71
C TYR A 20 -6.43 18.27 -2.53
N CYS A 21 -7.20 17.75 -3.50
CA CYS A 21 -6.77 16.66 -4.37
C CYS A 21 -7.25 16.94 -5.80
N PRO A 22 -6.54 17.82 -6.54
CA PRO A 22 -6.90 18.09 -7.92
C PRO A 22 -6.77 16.81 -8.75
N PRO A 23 -7.56 16.64 -9.83
CA PRO A 23 -7.51 15.43 -10.64
C PRO A 23 -6.12 15.10 -11.18
N THR A 24 -5.26 16.12 -11.35
CA THR A 24 -3.88 15.99 -11.83
C THR A 24 -2.92 15.49 -10.77
N LEU A 25 -3.27 15.56 -9.49
CA LEU A 25 -2.37 15.20 -8.40
C LEU A 25 -2.04 13.72 -8.38
N ILE A 26 -3.03 12.85 -8.59
CA ILE A 26 -2.87 11.39 -8.48
C ILE A 26 -2.69 10.73 -9.85
N ASP A 27 -2.00 9.59 -9.86
CA ASP A 27 -1.91 8.75 -11.04
C ASP A 27 -3.32 8.31 -11.46
N ARG A 28 -3.65 8.49 -12.74
CA ARG A 28 -4.96 8.14 -13.30
C ARG A 28 -4.78 7.24 -14.51
N LYS A 29 -5.79 6.43 -14.81
CA LYS A 29 -5.78 5.57 -15.99
C LYS A 29 -6.64 6.20 -17.07
N ASP A 30 -6.12 6.31 -18.29
CA ASP A 30 -6.94 6.71 -19.43
C ASP A 30 -8.02 5.63 -19.67
N PRO A 31 -9.32 5.98 -19.67
CA PRO A 31 -10.39 5.02 -19.89
C PRO A 31 -10.36 4.35 -21.28
N ASN A 32 -9.75 5.00 -22.28
CA ASN A 32 -9.77 4.57 -23.67
C ASN A 32 -8.49 3.84 -24.07
N THR A 33 -7.33 4.36 -23.68
CA THR A 33 -6.03 3.74 -24.01
C THR A 33 -5.56 2.75 -22.95
N TRP A 34 -6.18 2.77 -21.77
CA TRP A 34 -5.75 2.03 -20.58
C TRP A 34 -4.31 2.33 -20.13
N GLU A 35 -3.75 3.43 -20.62
CA GLU A 35 -2.41 3.88 -20.24
C GLU A 35 -2.45 4.58 -18.89
N LEU A 36 -1.33 4.47 -18.17
CA LEU A 36 -1.13 5.17 -16.91
C LEU A 36 -0.71 6.61 -17.21
N ILE A 37 -1.56 7.56 -16.84
CA ILE A 37 -1.24 8.98 -16.86
C ILE A 37 -0.61 9.31 -15.49
N PRO A 38 0.67 9.68 -15.44
CA PRO A 38 1.33 10.04 -14.19
C PRO A 38 0.69 11.30 -13.59
N GLY A 39 0.51 11.30 -12.27
CA GLY A 39 0.06 12.47 -11.53
C GLY A 39 1.20 13.45 -11.24
N SER A 40 0.85 14.71 -11.00
CA SER A 40 1.78 15.81 -10.75
C SER A 40 2.58 15.67 -9.45
N TRP A 41 2.18 14.79 -8.54
CA TRP A 41 2.98 14.44 -7.35
C TRP A 41 4.37 13.87 -7.71
N ARG A 42 4.55 13.40 -8.95
CA ARG A 42 5.83 12.92 -9.48
C ARG A 42 6.71 14.05 -10.03
N ASP A 43 6.10 15.19 -10.33
CA ASP A 43 6.77 16.37 -10.87
C ASP A 43 7.32 17.28 -9.76
N ASP A 44 7.03 16.96 -8.50
CA ASP A 44 7.65 17.61 -7.36
C ASP A 44 9.17 17.41 -7.47
N LEU A 45 9.87 18.51 -7.81
CA LEU A 45 11.32 18.58 -7.73
C LEU A 45 11.73 18.00 -6.37
N PRO A 46 12.75 17.12 -6.30
CA PRO A 46 13.21 16.60 -5.02
C PRO A 46 13.43 17.81 -4.12
N PRO A 47 12.65 17.96 -3.04
CA PRO A 47 12.83 19.10 -2.18
C PRO A 47 14.29 19.09 -1.75
N GLU A 48 14.93 20.25 -1.61
CA GLU A 48 16.32 20.29 -1.13
C GLU A 48 16.50 19.54 0.21
N SER A 49 15.40 19.29 0.94
CA SER A 49 15.34 18.47 2.14
C SER A 49 15.29 16.95 1.93
N LEU A 50 14.91 16.44 0.76
CA LEU A 50 14.87 15.00 0.45
C LEU A 50 16.07 14.61 -0.42
N LEU A 51 17.21 14.49 0.25
CA LEU A 51 18.44 14.02 -0.38
C LEU A 51 18.29 12.54 -0.79
N PRO A 52 18.78 12.15 -1.98
CA PRO A 52 18.80 10.76 -2.37
C PRO A 52 19.59 9.95 -1.34
N LEU A 53 18.94 8.93 -0.76
CA LEU A 53 19.58 8.05 0.20
C LEU A 53 20.73 7.32 -0.50
N GLN A 54 21.93 7.36 0.11
CA GLN A 54 23.03 6.56 -0.39
C GLN A 54 22.69 5.08 -0.24
N PRO A 55 23.03 4.23 -1.24
CA PRO A 55 22.84 2.80 -1.13
C PRO A 55 23.54 2.28 0.13
N ALA A 56 22.81 1.55 0.97
CA ALA A 56 23.41 0.90 2.13
C ALA A 56 24.47 -0.10 1.65
N LEU A 57 25.73 0.07 2.08
CA LEU A 57 26.84 -0.82 1.73
C LEU A 57 26.65 -2.26 2.24
N ILE A 58 25.77 -2.46 3.21
CA ILE A 58 25.50 -3.75 3.86
C ILE A 58 23.99 -3.98 3.86
N HIS A 59 23.56 -5.08 3.22
CA HIS A 59 22.15 -5.51 3.18
C HIS A 59 21.81 -6.55 4.27
N ASN A 60 22.76 -6.82 5.17
CA ASN A 60 22.55 -7.74 6.29
C ASN A 60 21.88 -7.01 7.46
N TYR A 61 20.60 -7.28 7.62
CA TYR A 61 19.82 -6.92 8.78
C TYR A 61 20.24 -7.78 9.99
N THR A 62 20.14 -7.21 11.19
CA THR A 62 20.48 -7.88 12.45
C THR A 62 19.66 -9.16 12.64
N SER A 63 20.19 -10.11 13.43
CA SER A 63 19.48 -11.35 13.79
C SER A 63 18.09 -11.06 14.37
N GLU A 64 18.03 -10.09 15.28
CA GLU A 64 16.82 -9.58 15.92
C GLU A 64 15.79 -9.05 14.91
N ALA A 65 16.21 -8.27 13.92
CA ALA A 65 15.32 -7.79 12.88
C ALA A 65 14.77 -8.94 12.00
N LYS A 66 15.50 -10.06 11.85
CA LYS A 66 14.97 -11.27 11.19
C LYS A 66 13.87 -11.88 12.04
N GLU A 67 14.13 -12.02 13.33
CA GLU A 67 13.27 -12.68 14.29
C GLU A 67 11.94 -11.92 14.44
N MET A 68 12.00 -10.60 14.63
CA MET A 68 10.82 -9.74 14.69
C MET A 68 9.96 -9.86 13.43
N ARG A 69 10.57 -9.87 12.24
CA ARG A 69 9.83 -10.09 10.98
C ARG A 69 9.16 -11.47 10.93
N GLN A 70 9.83 -12.51 11.42
CA GLN A 70 9.25 -13.85 11.47
C GLN A 70 8.10 -13.94 12.46
N GLU A 71 8.24 -13.31 13.63
CA GLU A 71 7.20 -13.25 14.65
C GLU A 71 5.94 -12.58 14.11
N PHE A 72 6.07 -11.37 13.54
CA PHE A 72 4.92 -10.69 12.92
C PHE A 72 4.33 -11.52 11.78
N THR A 73 5.16 -12.14 10.95
CA THR A 73 4.67 -13.00 9.85
C THR A 73 3.82 -14.15 10.37
N ARG A 74 4.27 -14.83 11.44
CA ARG A 74 3.50 -15.91 12.08
C ARG A 74 2.20 -15.38 12.67
N TRP A 75 2.26 -14.28 13.41
CA TRP A 75 1.07 -13.67 14.01
C TRP A 75 -0.01 -13.33 12.98
N PHE A 76 0.35 -12.65 11.89
CA PHE A 76 -0.60 -12.28 10.84
C PHE A 76 -1.08 -13.46 9.98
N SER A 77 -0.32 -14.56 9.91
CA SER A 77 -0.67 -15.73 9.08
C SER A 77 -1.47 -16.79 9.83
N ASP A 78 -1.34 -16.84 11.15
CA ASP A 78 -1.93 -17.88 11.98
C ASP A 78 -3.06 -17.31 12.86
N GLU A 79 -2.71 -16.57 13.93
CA GLU A 79 -3.64 -16.17 14.99
C GLU A 79 -4.40 -14.87 14.71
N GLY A 80 -3.78 -13.93 13.98
CA GLY A 80 -4.34 -12.63 13.60
C GLY A 80 -5.07 -12.63 12.26
N ASP A 81 -5.24 -13.80 11.63
CA ASP A 81 -5.91 -13.93 10.33
C ASP A 81 -7.42 -13.74 10.46
N VAL A 82 -7.95 -12.74 9.78
CA VAL A 82 -9.38 -12.42 9.84
C VAL A 82 -10.12 -13.09 8.69
N GLU A 83 -11.29 -13.67 8.97
CA GLU A 83 -12.09 -14.44 8.01
C GLU A 83 -12.41 -13.75 6.68
N TRP A 84 -12.40 -12.41 6.63
CA TRP A 84 -12.57 -11.68 5.37
C TRP A 84 -11.29 -11.69 4.50
N GLN A 85 -10.10 -11.75 5.10
CA GLN A 85 -8.81 -11.86 4.41
C GLN A 85 -8.71 -13.21 3.69
N ARG A 86 -9.07 -14.32 4.36
CA ARG A 86 -9.14 -15.67 3.76
C ARG A 86 -10.02 -15.71 2.52
N ARG A 87 -11.20 -15.08 2.60
CA ARG A 87 -12.15 -14.97 1.47
C ARG A 87 -11.58 -14.16 0.31
N MET A 88 -10.89 -13.06 0.59
CA MET A 88 -10.27 -12.19 -0.42
C MET A 88 -9.03 -12.81 -1.10
N CYS A 89 -8.36 -13.74 -0.44
CA CYS A 89 -7.21 -14.47 -0.97
C CYS A 89 -7.59 -15.77 -1.71
N GLY A 90 -8.88 -16.13 -1.75
CA GLY A 90 -9.34 -17.36 -2.40
C GLY A 90 -8.98 -18.63 -1.64
N CYS A 91 -8.59 -18.52 -0.36
CA CYS A 91 -8.26 -19.63 0.51
C CYS A 91 -9.53 -20.35 1.01
N SER A 92 -10.43 -20.74 0.11
CA SER A 92 -11.52 -21.65 0.42
C SER A 92 -11.02 -23.08 0.29
N SER A 93 -10.61 -23.66 1.42
CA SER A 93 -10.63 -25.10 1.73
C SER A 93 -10.59 -26.07 0.53
N ARG A 94 -9.46 -26.16 -0.17
CA ARG A 94 -9.08 -27.37 -0.91
C ARG A 94 -7.58 -27.58 -0.81
N GLY A 95 -7.16 -28.36 0.19
CA GLY A 95 -6.13 -29.41 0.10
C GLY A 95 -4.79 -29.17 -0.61
N SER A 96 -4.35 -27.95 -0.90
CA SER A 96 -3.06 -27.70 -1.55
C SER A 96 -2.18 -26.77 -0.72
N ASN A 97 -1.16 -27.39 -0.12
CA ASN A 97 0.03 -26.87 0.58
C ASN A 97 0.24 -25.33 0.54
N PRO A 98 0.08 -24.61 1.67
CA PRO A 98 0.07 -23.14 1.74
C PRO A 98 1.46 -22.49 1.70
N ARG A 99 2.55 -23.26 1.64
CA ARG A 99 3.92 -22.78 1.86
C ARG A 99 4.52 -21.87 0.77
N ARG A 100 3.78 -21.54 -0.31
CA ARG A 100 4.34 -20.77 -1.45
C ARG A 100 3.57 -19.50 -1.86
N GLN A 101 2.38 -19.22 -1.31
CA GLN A 101 1.56 -18.10 -1.79
C GLN A 101 1.56 -16.84 -0.91
N ILE A 102 2.04 -16.93 0.33
CA ILE A 102 1.97 -15.79 1.29
C ILE A 102 3.07 -14.74 1.01
N LEU A 103 4.22 -15.14 0.47
CA LEU A 103 5.36 -14.23 0.25
C LEU A 103 5.16 -13.21 -0.89
N ILE A 104 4.23 -13.44 -1.82
CA ILE A 104 4.02 -12.52 -2.96
C ILE A 104 2.91 -11.49 -2.65
N SER A 105 2.01 -11.79 -1.70
CA SER A 105 0.77 -10.99 -1.51
C SER A 105 0.88 -9.84 -0.52
N PHE A 106 1.84 -9.86 0.42
CA PHE A 106 2.02 -8.75 1.37
C PHE A 106 2.63 -7.49 0.72
N SER A 107 3.44 -7.66 -0.33
CA SER A 107 4.07 -6.53 -1.05
C SER A 107 3.09 -5.83 -2.02
N THR A 108 2.13 -6.56 -2.60
CA THR A 108 1.22 -6.01 -3.61
C THR A 108 -0.12 -5.48 -3.09
N ARG A 109 -0.56 -5.84 -1.87
CA ARG A 109 -1.94 -5.52 -1.42
C ARG A 109 -2.12 -4.44 -0.36
N LEU A 110 -1.06 -3.87 0.21
CA LEU A 110 -1.21 -2.54 0.84
C LEU A 110 -1.65 -1.49 -0.20
N TYR A 111 -1.26 -1.65 -1.47
CA TYR A 111 -1.73 -0.80 -2.58
C TYR A 111 -3.20 -1.04 -2.98
N SER A 112 -3.74 -2.26 -2.84
CA SER A 112 -5.07 -2.60 -3.36
C SER A 112 -6.22 -2.27 -2.40
N VAL A 113 -6.00 -2.30 -1.08
CA VAL A 113 -7.05 -1.93 -0.11
C VAL A 113 -7.36 -0.43 -0.15
N TYR A 114 -6.36 0.41 -0.48
CA TYR A 114 -6.59 1.84 -0.73
C TYR A 114 -7.31 2.15 -2.05
N SER A 115 -7.38 1.21 -3.00
CA SER A 115 -8.03 1.41 -4.30
C SER A 115 -9.54 1.11 -4.33
N ARG A 116 -10.13 0.57 -3.25
CA ARG A 116 -11.58 0.26 -3.17
C ARG A 116 -12.39 1.23 -2.30
N PHE A 117 -11.73 2.23 -1.72
CA PHE A 117 -12.36 3.41 -1.09
C PHE A 117 -12.09 4.70 -1.89
N LEU A 118 -11.80 4.54 -3.19
CA LEU A 118 -11.79 5.58 -4.21
C LEU A 118 -12.99 5.39 -5.13
#